data_AF-A0A542D1A3-F1
#
_entry.id   AF-A0A542D1A3-F1
#
_cell.length_a   1.000
_cell.length_b   1.000
_cell.length_c   1.000
_cell.angle_alpha   90.00
_cell.angle_beta   90.00
_cell.angle_gamma   90.00
#
_symmetry.space_group_name_H-M   'P 1'
#
loop_
_entity.id
_entity.type
_entity.pdbx_description
1 polymer ?
#
loop_
_entity_poly.entity_id
_entity_poly.type
_entity_poly.pdbx_seq_one_letter_code
_entity_poly.pdbx_strand_id
1 'polypeptide(L)'
;MEIKEKIQRPQNKSWLAVMIISLVISLLALTLAALSAYSIWRNFNSIGPHKFITTGQVMIKEVKEKTGRRSYRTVNKNVAVFQTEDGQYRYEGEITPIQRTRIQRGSRYSRTYEVFVDRYGSYKVTTLDKAAKNNDNGKTNLIIFSVISAVGMLATYCAFGKWRPKPPPGIVS
;
A
#
# COMPACT_ATOMS: atom_id res chain seq x y z
N MET A 1 17.65 66.20 -25.49
CA MET A 1 16.49 65.28 -25.54
C MET A 1 16.99 63.91 -25.12
N GLU A 2 16.75 63.52 -23.87
CA GLU A 2 17.15 62.21 -23.35
C GLU A 2 15.92 61.29 -23.30
N ILE A 3 15.93 60.26 -24.14
CA ILE A 3 14.92 59.21 -24.16
C ILE A 3 15.25 58.28 -22.98
N LYS A 4 14.55 58.45 -21.86
CA LYS A 4 14.58 57.48 -20.76
C LYS A 4 13.80 56.23 -21.16
N GLU A 5 14.52 55.22 -21.62
CA GLU A 5 14.04 53.84 -21.70
C GLU A 5 13.62 53.36 -20.30
N LYS A 6 12.31 53.35 -20.05
CA LYS A 6 11.72 52.51 -18.99
C LYS A 6 11.64 51.08 -19.52
N ILE A 7 12.73 50.34 -19.44
CA ILE A 7 12.71 48.87 -19.51
C ILE A 7 12.10 48.37 -18.20
N GLN A 8 10.77 48.39 -18.14
CA GLN A 8 10.02 47.87 -17.01
C GLN A 8 9.98 46.34 -17.15
N ARG A 9 10.97 45.67 -16.55
CA ARG A 9 11.10 44.19 -16.50
C ARG A 9 9.80 43.55 -15.99
N PRO A 10 9.18 42.61 -16.70
CA PRO A 10 8.02 41.91 -16.15
C PRO A 10 8.46 40.80 -15.19
N GLN A 11 7.82 40.79 -14.01
CA GLN A 11 7.18 39.59 -13.47
C GLN A 11 8.05 38.38 -13.01
N ASN A 12 9.00 38.57 -12.08
CA ASN A 12 9.83 37.44 -11.59
C ASN A 12 9.51 36.91 -10.18
N LYS A 13 8.76 37.64 -9.32
CA LYS A 13 8.52 37.21 -7.93
C LYS A 13 7.49 36.08 -7.79
N SER A 14 6.44 36.09 -8.61
CA SER A 14 5.39 35.05 -8.54
C SER A 14 5.86 33.70 -9.05
N TRP A 15 6.74 33.67 -10.06
CA TRP A 15 7.28 32.44 -10.63
C TRP A 15 8.26 31.74 -9.69
N LEU A 16 9.12 32.51 -9.00
CA LEU A 16 9.97 32.00 -7.92
C LEU A 16 9.14 31.39 -6.78
N ALA A 17 8.05 32.05 -6.37
CA ALA A 17 7.16 31.51 -5.35
C ALA A 17 6.52 30.17 -5.76
N VAL A 18 6.08 30.05 -7.01
CA VAL A 18 5.52 28.79 -7.54
C VAL A 18 6.57 27.68 -7.56
N MET A 19 7.81 27.96 -7.96
CA MET A 19 8.89 26.97 -7.95
C MET A 19 9.27 26.51 -6.54
N ILE A 20 9.27 27.42 -5.57
CA ILE A 20 9.55 27.07 -4.17
C ILE A 20 8.42 26.19 -3.61
N ILE A 21 7.16 26.54 -3.87
CA ILE A 21 6.01 25.76 -3.41
C ILE A 21 6.01 24.36 -4.04
N SER A 22 6.29 24.24 -5.35
CA SER A 22 6.36 22.93 -6.00
C SER A 22 7.49 22.07 -5.45
N LEU A 23 8.68 22.65 -5.19
CA LEU A 23 9.80 21.95 -4.56
C LEU A 23 9.41 21.40 -3.17
N VAL A 24 8.74 22.21 -2.35
CA VAL A 24 8.32 21.81 -1.00
C VAL A 24 7.30 20.67 -1.05
N ILE A 25 6.32 20.75 -1.96
CA ILE A 25 5.32 19.68 -2.15
C ILE A 25 5.99 18.39 -2.62
N SER A 26 6.94 18.47 -3.56
CA SER A 26 7.68 17.31 -4.05
C SER A 26 8.52 16.65 -2.94
N LEU A 27 9.19 17.44 -2.11
CA LEU A 27 9.95 16.93 -0.95
C LEU A 27 9.04 16.25 0.09
N LEU A 28 7.88 16.86 0.38
CA LEU A 28 6.87 16.26 1.27
C LEU A 28 6.31 14.95 0.72
N ALA A 29 5.99 14.89 -0.57
CA ALA A 29 5.52 13.67 -1.20
C ALA A 29 6.58 12.56 -1.17
N LEU A 30 7.85 12.91 -1.43
CA LEU A 30 8.96 11.95 -1.39
C LEU A 30 9.19 11.38 0.01
N THR A 31 9.16 12.24 1.04
CA THR A 31 9.31 11.81 2.44
C THR A 31 8.15 10.92 2.89
N LEU A 32 6.90 11.24 2.53
CA LEU A 32 5.74 10.40 2.81
C LEU A 32 5.79 9.04 2.07
N ALA A 33 6.26 9.04 0.83
CA ALA A 33 6.48 7.81 0.07
C ALA A 33 7.59 6.95 0.69
N ALA A 34 8.70 7.57 1.10
CA ALA A 34 9.80 6.89 1.78
C ALA A 34 9.38 6.33 3.15
N LEU A 35 8.62 7.10 3.95
CA LEU A 35 8.08 6.66 5.25
C LEU A 35 7.09 5.51 5.11
N SER A 36 6.20 5.56 4.12
CA SER A 36 5.25 4.48 3.86
C SER A 36 5.97 3.22 3.34
N ALA A 37 6.92 3.36 2.42
CA ALA A 37 7.77 2.25 1.96
C ALA A 37 8.61 1.66 3.11
N TYR A 38 9.20 2.50 3.97
CA TYR A 38 9.96 2.07 5.14
C TYR A 38 9.08 1.37 6.19
N SER A 39 7.85 1.84 6.41
CA SER A 39 6.87 1.18 7.27
C SER A 39 6.48 -0.20 6.72
N ILE A 40 6.25 -0.31 5.40
CA ILE A 40 5.95 -1.60 4.75
C ILE A 40 7.17 -2.54 4.78
N TRP A 41 8.39 -2.01 4.63
CA TRP A 41 9.63 -2.79 4.62
C TRP A 41 10.09 -3.25 6.01
N ARG A 42 9.84 -2.45 7.06
CA ARG A 42 10.10 -2.84 8.46
C ARG A 42 9.20 -3.96 8.95
N ASN A 43 8.17 -4.34 8.19
CA ASN A 43 7.03 -5.01 8.80
C ASN A 43 7.29 -6.49 9.12
N PHE A 44 7.77 -7.36 8.22
CA PHE A 44 7.80 -8.80 8.51
C PHE A 44 8.75 -9.52 7.53
N ASN A 45 9.86 -10.09 8.00
CA ASN A 45 10.79 -10.87 7.18
C ASN A 45 10.36 -12.33 7.13
N SER A 46 10.28 -12.92 5.93
CA SER A 46 10.03 -14.37 5.81
C SER A 46 11.21 -15.15 6.38
N ILE A 47 10.94 -16.02 7.34
CA ILE A 47 11.88 -17.04 7.84
C ILE A 47 11.74 -18.35 7.05
N GLY A 48 10.71 -18.43 6.19
CA GLY A 48 10.48 -19.55 5.30
C GLY A 48 9.29 -20.42 5.71
N PRO A 49 9.08 -21.54 5.00
CA PRO A 49 7.97 -22.44 5.21
C PRO A 49 8.20 -23.32 6.45
N HIS A 50 7.28 -23.28 7.40
CA HIS A 50 7.24 -24.17 8.56
C HIS A 50 6.02 -25.08 8.51
N LYS A 51 6.19 -26.32 8.97
CA LYS A 51 5.11 -27.29 9.10
C LYS A 51 4.39 -27.07 10.44
N PHE A 52 3.10 -26.77 10.38
CA PHE A 52 2.25 -26.64 11.55
C PHE A 52 1.34 -27.86 11.68
N ILE A 53 1.22 -28.39 12.89
CA ILE A 53 0.39 -29.54 13.25
C ILE A 53 -0.78 -29.06 14.12
N THR A 54 -1.96 -29.61 13.93
CA THR A 54 -3.12 -29.33 14.79
C THR A 54 -2.87 -29.79 16.22
N THR A 55 -3.10 -28.89 17.18
CA THR A 55 -3.01 -29.16 18.61
C THR A 55 -4.21 -29.95 19.18
N GLY A 56 -5.22 -30.22 18.35
CA GLY A 56 -6.50 -30.82 18.77
C GLY A 56 -7.51 -29.81 19.30
N GLN A 57 -7.10 -28.57 19.56
CA GLN A 57 -8.01 -27.51 20.00
C GLN A 57 -8.81 -26.97 18.81
N VAL A 58 -10.14 -27.08 18.91
CA VAL A 58 -11.10 -26.55 17.94
C VAL A 58 -12.02 -25.55 18.64
N MET A 59 -12.20 -24.40 18.01
CA MET A 59 -13.03 -23.29 18.48
C MET A 59 -14.02 -22.88 17.41
N ILE A 60 -15.08 -22.19 17.82
CA ILE A 60 -16.00 -21.51 16.91
C ILE A 60 -15.78 -20.02 17.12
N LYS A 61 -15.48 -19.30 16.04
CA LYS A 61 -15.33 -17.84 16.07
C LYS A 61 -16.40 -17.19 15.22
N GLU A 62 -17.00 -16.15 15.77
CA GLU A 62 -17.89 -15.26 15.02
C GLU A 62 -17.06 -14.37 14.11
N VAL A 63 -17.29 -14.48 12.81
CA VAL A 63 -16.64 -13.66 11.81
C VAL A 63 -17.70 -12.90 11.03
N LYS A 64 -17.51 -11.58 10.89
CA LYS A 64 -18.37 -10.75 10.05
C LYS A 64 -17.93 -10.90 8.60
N GLU A 65 -18.67 -11.68 7.83
CA GLU A 65 -18.46 -11.82 6.39
C GLU A 65 -19.24 -10.76 5.63
N LYS A 66 -18.60 -10.16 4.64
CA LYS A 66 -19.24 -9.17 3.77
C LYS A 66 -20.10 -9.90 2.74
N THR A 67 -21.41 -9.80 2.87
CA THR A 67 -22.40 -10.44 1.98
C THR A 67 -22.81 -9.53 0.81
N GLY A 68 -22.44 -8.24 0.83
CA GLY A 68 -22.77 -7.29 -0.25
C GLY A 68 -22.00 -5.98 -0.17
N ARG A 69 -22.42 -4.96 -0.94
CA ARG A 69 -21.67 -3.68 -1.06
C ARG A 69 -21.59 -2.91 0.27
N ARG A 70 -22.61 -3.01 1.13
CA ARG A 70 -22.68 -2.39 2.46
C ARG A 70 -23.20 -3.33 3.57
N SER A 71 -23.51 -4.59 3.26
CA SER A 71 -24.05 -5.55 4.21
C SER A 71 -22.97 -6.50 4.73
N TYR A 72 -23.03 -6.77 6.03
CA TYR A 72 -22.22 -7.74 6.73
C TYR A 72 -23.15 -8.75 7.41
N ARG A 73 -22.79 -10.02 7.34
CA ARG A 73 -23.46 -11.10 8.07
C ARG A 73 -22.47 -11.69 9.06
N THR A 74 -22.88 -11.84 10.31
CA THR A 74 -22.11 -12.60 11.29
C THR A 74 -22.29 -14.09 11.00
N VAL A 75 -21.18 -14.80 10.77
CA VAL A 75 -21.15 -16.23 10.48
C VAL A 75 -20.22 -16.91 11.48
N ASN A 76 -20.63 -18.07 11.97
CA ASN A 76 -19.82 -18.90 12.85
C ASN A 76 -18.84 -19.75 12.03
N LYS A 77 -17.54 -19.48 12.19
CA LYS A 77 -16.48 -20.22 11.52
C LYS A 77 -15.82 -21.21 12.47
N ASN A 78 -15.57 -22.41 11.97
CA ASN A 78 -14.79 -23.41 12.71
C ASN A 78 -13.31 -23.07 12.55
N VAL A 79 -12.61 -22.92 13.67
CA VAL A 79 -11.19 -22.57 13.72
C VAL A 79 -10.45 -23.63 14.51
N ALA A 80 -9.29 -24.05 14.04
CA ALA A 80 -8.39 -24.92 14.81
C ALA A 80 -7.06 -24.22 15.07
N VAL A 81 -6.45 -24.60 16.18
CA VAL A 81 -5.11 -24.15 16.54
C VAL A 81 -4.10 -25.13 15.96
N PHE A 82 -3.21 -24.59 15.13
CA PHE A 82 -2.04 -25.26 14.61
C PHE A 82 -0.78 -24.73 15.30
N GLN A 83 0.21 -25.57 15.49
CA GLN A 83 1.48 -25.21 16.13
C GLN A 83 2.63 -25.95 15.44
N THR A 84 3.80 -25.32 15.35
CA THR A 84 5.01 -26.00 14.85
C THR A 84 5.44 -27.14 15.77
N GLU A 85 6.20 -28.10 15.24
CA GLU A 85 6.73 -29.25 16.01
C GLU A 85 7.53 -28.77 17.23
N ASP A 86 8.32 -27.69 17.07
CA ASP A 86 9.13 -27.09 18.14
C ASP A 86 8.32 -26.19 19.10
N GLY A 87 7.02 -26.02 18.87
CA GLY A 87 6.16 -25.19 19.71
C GLY A 87 6.33 -23.67 19.55
N GLN A 88 7.36 -23.20 18.83
CA GLN A 88 7.71 -21.79 18.70
C GLN A 88 6.64 -20.90 18.07
N TYR A 89 5.91 -21.40 17.06
CA TYR A 89 4.90 -20.63 16.34
C TYR A 89 3.53 -21.29 16.43
N ARG A 90 2.50 -20.48 16.67
CA ARG A 90 1.11 -20.90 16.79
C ARG A 90 0.24 -20.11 15.82
N TYR A 91 -0.66 -20.79 15.14
CA TYR A 91 -1.54 -20.21 14.14
C TYR A 91 -2.96 -20.72 14.31
N GLU A 92 -3.93 -19.83 14.24
CA GLU A 92 -5.34 -20.18 14.26
C GLU A 92 -5.88 -20.13 12.83
N GLY A 93 -6.19 -21.30 12.28
CA GLY A 93 -6.64 -21.45 10.90
C GLY A 93 -8.10 -21.87 10.83
N GLU A 94 -8.83 -21.33 9.85
CA GLU A 94 -10.17 -21.81 9.51
C GLU A 94 -10.09 -23.26 8.99
N ILE A 95 -11.04 -24.07 9.45
CA ILE A 95 -11.15 -25.48 9.08
C ILE A 95 -12.56 -25.81 8.59
N THR A 96 -12.66 -26.80 7.72
CA THR A 96 -13.97 -27.28 7.28
C THR A 96 -14.67 -28.06 8.39
N PRO A 97 -16.01 -28.16 8.40
CA PRO A 97 -16.75 -28.96 9.37
C PRO A 97 -16.26 -30.43 9.41
N ILE A 98 -15.89 -31.00 8.27
CA ILE A 98 -15.35 -32.37 8.17
C ILE A 98 -14.00 -32.47 8.89
N GLN A 99 -13.11 -31.49 8.72
CA GLN A 99 -11.83 -31.43 9.42
C GLN A 99 -12.03 -31.27 10.93
N ARG A 100 -13.01 -30.46 11.36
CA ARG A 100 -13.39 -30.32 12.78
C ARG A 100 -13.72 -31.66 13.40
N THR A 101 -14.63 -32.42 12.79
CA THR A 101 -15.05 -33.73 13.32
C THR A 101 -13.87 -34.70 13.41
N ARG A 102 -12.98 -34.69 12.42
CA ARG A 102 -11.79 -35.57 12.41
C ARG A 102 -10.75 -35.16 13.46
N ILE A 103 -10.51 -33.86 13.65
CA ILE A 103 -9.62 -33.34 14.71
C ILE A 103 -10.17 -33.71 16.09
N GLN A 104 -11.48 -33.54 16.31
CA GLN A 104 -12.14 -33.91 17.56
C GLN A 104 -12.06 -35.41 17.85
N ARG A 105 -11.99 -36.25 16.81
CA ARG A 105 -11.75 -37.70 16.91
C ARG A 105 -10.27 -38.07 17.09
N GLY A 106 -9.37 -37.10 17.29
CA GLY A 106 -7.95 -37.33 17.52
C GLY A 106 -7.09 -37.40 16.25
N SER A 107 -7.65 -37.11 15.07
CA SER A 107 -6.84 -37.06 13.84
C SER A 107 -5.92 -35.84 13.84
N ARG A 108 -4.63 -36.06 13.59
CA ARG A 108 -3.66 -34.98 13.41
C ARG A 108 -3.66 -34.49 11.96
N TYR A 109 -3.71 -33.18 11.78
CA TYR A 109 -3.53 -32.54 10.48
C TYR A 109 -2.28 -31.70 10.49
N SER A 110 -1.47 -31.80 9.45
CA SER A 110 -0.35 -30.91 9.22
C SER A 110 -0.59 -30.06 7.98
N ARG A 111 -0.25 -28.77 8.07
CA ARG A 111 -0.20 -27.84 6.94
C ARG A 111 1.08 -27.03 7.01
N THR A 112 1.67 -26.79 5.86
CA THR A 112 2.82 -25.89 5.76
C THR A 112 2.31 -24.47 5.61
N TYR A 113 2.87 -23.56 6.39
CA TYR A 113 2.61 -22.13 6.32
C TYR A 113 3.93 -21.38 6.24
N GLU A 114 3.92 -20.20 5.63
CA GLU A 114 5.07 -19.31 5.66
C GLU A 114 5.01 -18.44 6.91
N VAL A 115 6.13 -18.38 7.64
CA VAL A 115 6.24 -17.59 8.87
C VAL A 115 7.05 -16.35 8.55
N PHE A 116 6.49 -15.21 8.89
CA PHE A 116 7.18 -13.95 8.83
C PHE A 116 7.40 -13.42 10.23
N VAL A 117 8.57 -12.90 10.52
CA VAL A 117 8.94 -12.39 11.84
C VAL A 117 9.42 -10.95 11.71
N ASP A 118 8.96 -10.11 12.63
CA ASP A 118 9.41 -8.74 12.79
C ASP A 118 10.64 -8.70 13.71
N ARG A 119 11.42 -7.62 13.64
CA ARG A 119 12.60 -7.34 14.46
C ARG A 119 12.32 -7.34 15.97
N TYR A 120 11.06 -7.15 16.38
CA TYR A 120 10.62 -7.18 17.77
C TYR A 120 10.15 -8.57 18.25
N GLY A 121 10.26 -9.60 17.41
CA GLY A 121 9.88 -10.98 17.75
C GLY A 121 8.41 -11.32 17.52
N SER A 122 7.58 -10.35 17.13
CA SER A 122 6.22 -10.60 16.64
C SER A 122 6.27 -11.39 15.34
N TYR A 123 5.33 -12.33 15.15
CA TYR A 123 5.28 -13.14 13.94
C TYR A 123 3.89 -13.15 13.30
N LYS A 124 3.85 -13.35 11.99
CA LYS A 124 2.66 -13.56 11.18
C LYS A 124 2.80 -14.86 10.42
N VAL A 125 1.72 -15.62 10.37
CA VAL A 125 1.67 -16.89 9.65
C VAL A 125 0.69 -16.74 8.50
N THR A 126 1.14 -17.02 7.28
CA THR A 126 0.32 -16.93 6.09
C THR A 126 0.29 -18.27 5.36
N THR A 127 -0.84 -18.56 4.71
CA THR A 127 -0.95 -19.71 3.82
C THR A 127 0.10 -19.59 2.71
N LEU A 128 0.77 -20.70 2.41
CA LEU A 128 1.52 -20.87 1.15
C LEU A 128 0.52 -20.97 0.00
N ASP A 129 -0.27 -19.91 -0.21
CA ASP A 129 -1.12 -19.83 -1.37
C ASP A 129 -0.21 -19.41 -2.54
N LYS A 130 0.00 -20.35 -3.47
CA LYS A 130 0.68 -20.12 -4.75
C LYS A 130 -0.15 -19.16 -5.61
N ALA A 131 -0.18 -17.89 -5.27
CA ALA A 131 -0.53 -16.81 -6.17
C ALA A 131 -0.26 -15.50 -5.45
N ALA A 132 0.49 -14.64 -6.11
CA ALA A 132 0.50 -13.21 -5.93
C ALA A 132 -0.93 -12.63 -6.04
N LYS A 133 -1.78 -12.89 -5.04
CA LYS A 133 -3.20 -12.54 -5.09
C LYS A 133 -3.32 -11.10 -4.62
N ASN A 134 -3.23 -10.21 -5.62
CA ASN A 134 -3.52 -8.80 -5.54
C ASN A 134 -2.82 -8.08 -4.40
N ASN A 135 -1.58 -7.69 -4.68
CA ASN A 135 -0.93 -6.58 -3.98
C ASN A 135 -1.77 -5.31 -4.24
N ASP A 136 -2.84 -5.10 -3.47
CA ASP A 136 -3.66 -3.90 -3.52
C ASP A 136 -2.81 -2.66 -3.18
N ASN A 137 -1.69 -2.83 -2.49
CA ASN A 137 -0.70 -1.76 -2.30
C ASN A 137 -0.05 -1.32 -3.62
N GLY A 138 0.08 -2.22 -4.60
CA GLY A 138 0.54 -1.91 -5.95
C GLY A 138 -0.43 -1.00 -6.70
N LYS A 139 -1.74 -1.19 -6.52
CA LYS A 139 -2.78 -0.31 -7.11
C LYS A 139 -2.79 1.06 -6.44
N THR A 140 -2.65 1.12 -5.12
CA THR A 140 -2.55 2.38 -4.38
C THR A 140 -1.33 3.20 -4.81
N ASN A 141 -0.17 2.56 -4.98
CA ASN A 141 1.03 3.24 -5.48
C ASN A 141 0.89 3.71 -6.93
N LEU A 142 0.21 2.94 -7.79
CA LEU A 142 -0.09 3.35 -9.18
C LEU A 142 -1.01 4.57 -9.25
N ILE A 143 -2.01 4.65 -8.36
CA ILE A 143 -2.91 5.80 -8.24
C ILE A 143 -2.14 7.03 -7.76
N ILE A 144 -1.27 6.87 -6.75
CA ILE A 144 -0.43 7.98 -6.27
C ILE A 144 0.51 8.46 -7.39
N PHE A 145 1.13 7.55 -8.12
CA PHE A 145 2.04 7.90 -9.23
C PHE A 145 1.31 8.59 -10.38
N SER A 146 0.09 8.17 -10.72
CA SER A 146 -0.71 8.81 -11.78
C SER A 146 -1.16 10.21 -11.38
N VAL A 147 -1.54 10.42 -10.11
CA VAL A 147 -1.89 11.76 -9.59
C VAL A 147 -0.68 12.69 -9.59
N ILE A 148 0.49 12.23 -9.13
CA ILE A 148 1.73 13.02 -9.15
C ILE A 148 2.12 13.38 -10.59
N SER A 149 2.03 12.43 -11.53
CA SER A 149 2.33 12.65 -12.94
C SER A 149 1.36 13.65 -13.59
N ALA A 150 0.06 13.54 -13.34
CA ALA A 150 -0.95 14.46 -13.86
C ALA A 150 -0.76 15.89 -13.35
N VAL A 151 -0.45 16.06 -12.06
CA VAL A 151 -0.17 17.39 -11.47
C VAL A 151 1.12 17.98 -12.03
N GLY A 152 2.17 17.16 -12.24
CA GLY A 152 3.40 17.58 -12.90
C GLY A 152 3.18 18.04 -14.34
N MET A 153 2.36 17.31 -15.12
CA MET A 153 2.00 17.70 -16.49
C MET A 153 1.17 18.99 -16.54
N LEU A 154 0.22 19.17 -15.61
CA LEU A 154 -0.57 20.42 -15.52
C LEU A 154 0.30 21.63 -15.15
N ALA A 155 1.21 21.48 -14.19
CA ALA A 155 2.13 22.55 -13.80
C ALA A 155 3.06 22.98 -14.94
N THR A 156 3.60 22.01 -15.68
CA THR A 156 4.45 22.27 -16.85
C THR A 156 3.65 22.85 -18.03
N TYR A 157 2.44 22.34 -18.29
CA TYR A 157 1.55 22.88 -19.32
C TYR A 157 1.14 24.34 -19.04
N CYS A 158 0.76 24.66 -17.79
CA CYS A 158 0.44 26.03 -17.39
C CYS A 158 1.66 26.96 -17.44
N ALA A 159 2.87 26.44 -17.21
CA ALA A 159 4.11 27.20 -17.37
C ALA A 159 4.39 27.51 -18.85
N PHE A 160 4.29 26.53 -19.75
CA PHE A 160 4.50 26.73 -21.19
C PHE A 160 3.41 27.57 -21.86
N GLY A 161 2.16 27.47 -21.41
CA GLY A 161 1.04 28.28 -21.92
C GLY A 161 1.21 29.78 -21.67
N LYS A 162 1.91 30.16 -20.58
CA LYS A 162 2.24 31.57 -20.28
C LYS A 162 3.46 32.10 -21.01
N TRP A 163 4.22 31.23 -21.69
CA TRP A 163 5.45 31.57 -22.41
C TRP A 163 5.26 31.78 -23.91
N ARG A 164 4.04 31.69 -24.46
CA ARG A 164 3.82 32.08 -25.86
C ARG A 164 4.10 33.59 -26.00
N PRO A 165 5.15 34.01 -26.73
CA PRO A 165 5.35 35.43 -26.96
C PRO A 165 4.14 35.96 -27.72
N LYS A 166 3.56 37.07 -27.25
CA LYS A 166 2.62 37.83 -28.08
C LYS A 166 3.36 38.21 -29.36
N PRO A 167 2.79 38.00 -30.55
CA PRO A 167 3.41 38.52 -31.76
C PRO A 167 3.57 40.04 -31.61
N PRO A 168 4.70 40.62 -32.06
CA PRO A 168 4.92 42.05 -31.98
C PRO A 168 3.77 42.78 -32.71
N PRO A 169 3.26 43.89 -32.17
CA PRO A 169 2.24 44.68 -32.85
C PRO A 169 2.87 45.28 -34.11
N GLY A 170 2.59 44.72 -35.28
CA GLY A 170 3.06 45.31 -36.54
C GLY A 170 3.31 44.42 -37.75
N ILE A 171 2.80 43.19 -37.82
CA ILE A 171 2.78 42.47 -39.11
C ILE A 171 1.36 41.96 -39.36
N VAL A 172 0.55 42.89 -39.88
CA VAL A 172 -0.58 42.56 -40.74
C VAL A 172 -0.07 42.81 -42.16
N SER A 173 -0.05 41.75 -42.97
CA SER A 173 -0.14 41.85 -44.43
C SER A 173 -1.43 41.21 -44.85
#